data_AF-A0A6P9D995-F1
#
_entry.id   AF-A0A6P9D995-F1
#
_cell.length_a   1.000
_cell.length_b   1.000
_cell.length_c   1.000
_cell.angle_alpha   90.00
_cell.angle_beta   90.00
_cell.angle_gamma   90.00
#
_symmetry.space_group_name_H-M   'P 1'
#
loop_
_entity.id
_entity.type
_entity.pdbx_description
1 polymer ?
#
loop_
_entity_poly.entity_id
_entity_poly.type
_entity_poly.pdbx_seq_one_letter_code
_entity_poly.pdbx_strand_id
1 'polypeptide(L)'
;MSGDKARPSPAGQHLSVGLATGNLGDPASSPAEQVLPRFLRLFGSGASCTAKLGLVRDLSALLDAADPRWLFGAAPALLQELVVALSRYAAPLQWEPQGERSPRENPFGAAGAERAVEVSLVFCNILAKVEEAKDFEGLDSAVTSSILHQVAGPIFICAVTHGAERPWTQPRSQCGAQELLDALLRVLEYKSIPEFLRGTREGERGWFVVVMQCLKPELTKETWQCNPATKYVFCFVLQEIQRPWLGDHLEKVLPPSLLLSDDYRVENKILGVRCLHHIIQNVPAAVLGQFNRVQVVYHALFNHLYSREAQLVQVVLLCILDVLLVLERAPQQLSPKPRRVTASDRVLQLLLTHMEAESQLSLRRIYAKSLPAFVERLGIRIVHHLKRLQRVIVGYLEIPDGPEEAARIAMLETLKYTIEYAWPRMTCRLAIILKALLRMMWDVVTDRSIIPEPVKATLLQRATKCLLLLNHCSQGQVKVLLQGVYQSCENEHLKECLQQIQEDPVTSLSAEKLQRDVGEGDACFLNLDGKTSVF
;
A
#
# COMPACT_ATOMS: atom_id res chain seq x y z
N MET A 1 -59.40 -46.34 44.84
CA MET A 1 -60.31 -45.29 44.34
C MET A 1 -59.46 -44.28 43.58
N SER A 2 -59.37 -44.50 42.27
CA SER A 2 -59.77 -43.55 41.21
C SER A 2 -58.60 -42.62 40.86
N GLY A 3 -57.96 -42.70 39.70
CA GLY A 3 -58.34 -43.31 38.44
C GLY A 3 -57.99 -42.31 37.34
N ASP A 4 -56.73 -42.28 36.92
CA ASP A 4 -56.28 -41.36 35.88
C ASP A 4 -56.42 -42.02 34.50
N LYS A 5 -57.39 -41.51 33.75
CA LYS A 5 -57.73 -41.94 32.40
C LYS A 5 -56.76 -41.33 31.40
N ALA A 6 -56.07 -42.21 30.68
CA ALA A 6 -55.45 -41.94 29.40
C ALA A 6 -56.42 -41.24 28.43
N ARG A 7 -55.91 -40.23 27.72
CA ARG A 7 -56.45 -39.78 26.43
C ARG A 7 -55.30 -39.58 25.42
N PRO A 8 -55.58 -39.80 24.12
CA PRO A 8 -54.57 -40.17 23.14
C PRO A 8 -54.07 -38.97 22.31
N SER A 9 -52.89 -39.14 21.73
CA SER A 9 -52.33 -38.32 20.66
C SER A 9 -53.28 -38.19 19.47
N PRO A 10 -53.38 -37.02 18.80
CA PRO A 10 -53.80 -36.96 17.42
C PRO A 10 -52.58 -37.09 16.51
N ALA A 11 -52.71 -38.02 15.58
CA ALA A 11 -51.81 -38.29 14.49
C ALA A 11 -51.62 -37.07 13.56
N GLY A 12 -50.42 -37.03 12.98
CA GLY A 12 -50.01 -36.34 11.77
C GLY A 12 -51.10 -35.64 10.95
N GLN A 13 -51.02 -34.31 10.95
CA GLN A 13 -51.27 -33.54 9.74
C GLN A 13 -49.92 -33.00 9.28
N HIS A 14 -49.37 -33.65 8.25
CA HIS A 14 -48.39 -33.05 7.37
C HIS A 14 -49.03 -31.80 6.75
N LEU A 15 -48.89 -30.65 7.42
CA LEU A 15 -49.01 -29.36 6.75
C LEU A 15 -47.76 -29.23 5.88
N SER A 16 -47.93 -29.60 4.62
CA SER A 16 -47.03 -29.28 3.53
C SER A 16 -46.90 -27.76 3.51
N VAL A 17 -45.85 -27.23 4.12
CA VAL A 17 -45.45 -25.83 3.94
C VAL A 17 -45.00 -25.74 2.49
N GLY A 18 -45.93 -25.32 1.63
CA GLY A 18 -45.67 -25.03 0.23
C GLY A 18 -44.54 -24.01 0.15
N LEU A 19 -43.43 -24.41 -0.46
CA LEU A 19 -42.48 -23.47 -1.05
C LEU A 19 -43.26 -22.64 -2.07
N ALA A 20 -43.63 -21.43 -1.71
CA ALA A 20 -44.10 -20.44 -2.66
C ALA A 20 -42.92 -20.07 -3.57
N THR A 21 -42.76 -20.80 -4.67
CA THR A 21 -41.98 -20.37 -5.83
C THR A 21 -42.69 -19.14 -6.40
N GLY A 22 -42.11 -17.96 -6.18
CA GLY A 22 -42.62 -16.71 -6.71
C GLY A 22 -42.37 -16.64 -8.21
N ASN A 23 -43.18 -17.35 -9.00
CA ASN A 23 -43.04 -17.38 -10.46
C ASN A 23 -43.19 -15.95 -11.01
N LEU A 24 -42.10 -15.39 -11.56
CA LEU A 24 -42.05 -14.02 -12.09
C LEU A 24 -42.86 -13.85 -13.40
N GLY A 25 -43.37 -14.95 -13.96
CA GLY A 25 -44.20 -14.97 -15.18
C GLY A 25 -43.38 -15.09 -16.47
N ASP A 26 -44.04 -15.33 -17.60
CA ASP A 26 -43.39 -15.42 -18.91
C ASP A 26 -43.17 -14.04 -19.55
N PRO A 27 -42.00 -13.76 -20.15
CA PRO A 27 -41.69 -12.46 -20.79
C PRO A 27 -42.62 -12.12 -21.96
N ALA A 28 -43.25 -13.12 -22.58
CA ALA A 28 -44.24 -12.95 -23.64
C ALA A 28 -45.61 -12.42 -23.14
N SER A 29 -45.88 -12.47 -21.84
CA SER A 29 -47.21 -12.21 -21.26
C SER A 29 -47.28 -10.95 -20.39
N SER A 30 -46.15 -10.44 -19.90
CA SER A 30 -46.10 -9.34 -18.93
C SER A 30 -44.99 -8.33 -19.28
N PRO A 31 -45.29 -7.02 -19.40
CA PRO A 31 -44.28 -6.01 -19.72
C PRO A 31 -43.29 -5.78 -18.57
N ALA A 32 -42.05 -5.39 -18.89
CA ALA A 32 -40.99 -5.17 -17.88
C ALA A 32 -41.38 -4.15 -16.80
N GLU A 33 -42.14 -3.11 -17.13
CA GLU A 33 -42.65 -2.12 -16.18
C GLU A 33 -43.53 -2.71 -15.07
N GLN A 34 -44.12 -3.89 -15.28
CA GLN A 34 -44.94 -4.57 -14.27
C GLN A 34 -44.13 -5.64 -13.52
N VAL A 35 -43.24 -6.32 -14.22
CA VAL A 35 -42.44 -7.44 -13.67
C VAL A 35 -41.33 -6.92 -12.75
N LEU A 36 -40.54 -5.92 -13.18
CA LEU A 36 -39.39 -5.45 -12.41
C LEU A 36 -39.78 -4.80 -11.06
N PRO A 37 -40.84 -3.98 -10.94
CA PRO A 37 -41.26 -3.46 -9.63
C PRO A 37 -41.87 -4.54 -8.74
N ARG A 38 -42.46 -5.60 -9.33
CA ARG A 38 -42.93 -6.76 -8.57
C ARG A 38 -41.73 -7.54 -8.01
N PHE A 39 -40.70 -7.76 -8.83
CA PHE A 39 -39.43 -8.34 -8.38
C PHE A 39 -38.86 -7.53 -7.22
N LEU A 40 -38.69 -6.21 -7.36
CA LEU A 40 -38.11 -5.36 -6.33
C LEU A 40 -38.89 -5.40 -5.01
N ARG A 41 -40.23 -5.44 -5.08
CA ARG A 41 -41.09 -5.60 -3.89
C ARG A 41 -40.87 -6.94 -3.19
N LEU A 42 -40.84 -8.04 -3.94
CA LEU A 42 -40.59 -9.39 -3.40
C LEU A 42 -39.15 -9.54 -2.87
N PHE A 43 -38.19 -8.93 -3.55
CA PHE A 43 -36.79 -8.93 -3.15
C PHE A 43 -36.54 -8.11 -1.88
N GLY A 44 -37.29 -7.02 -1.71
CA GLY A 44 -37.27 -6.17 -0.52
C GLY A 44 -38.02 -6.73 0.70
N SER A 45 -38.93 -7.71 0.54
CA SER A 45 -39.89 -8.12 1.58
C SER A 45 -39.33 -9.04 2.68
N GLY A 46 -38.10 -8.84 3.15
CA GLY A 46 -37.53 -9.62 4.26
C GLY A 46 -37.37 -11.13 3.98
N ALA A 47 -37.45 -11.55 2.72
CA ALA A 47 -37.37 -12.95 2.30
C ALA A 47 -36.03 -13.60 2.72
N SER A 48 -36.04 -14.93 2.94
CA SER A 48 -34.83 -15.70 3.27
C SER A 48 -33.78 -15.59 2.16
N CYS A 49 -32.49 -15.78 2.50
CA CYS A 49 -31.41 -15.74 1.51
C CYS A 49 -31.61 -16.72 0.35
N THR A 50 -32.17 -17.91 0.62
CA THR A 50 -32.47 -18.93 -0.39
C THR A 50 -33.61 -18.52 -1.32
N ALA A 51 -34.67 -17.91 -0.78
CA ALA A 51 -35.78 -17.39 -1.58
C ALA A 51 -35.30 -16.23 -2.48
N LYS A 52 -34.43 -15.35 -1.97
CA LYS A 52 -33.83 -14.28 -2.77
C LYS A 52 -32.93 -14.82 -3.89
N LEU A 53 -32.16 -15.87 -3.63
CA LEU A 53 -31.33 -16.52 -4.64
C LEU A 53 -32.18 -17.14 -5.76
N GLY A 54 -33.29 -17.81 -5.39
CA GLY A 54 -34.27 -18.32 -6.36
C GLY A 54 -34.84 -17.21 -7.25
N LEU A 55 -35.26 -16.09 -6.65
CA LEU A 55 -35.75 -14.94 -7.42
C LEU A 55 -34.70 -14.39 -8.39
N VAL A 56 -33.42 -14.33 -8.00
CA VAL A 56 -32.33 -13.87 -8.90
C VAL A 56 -32.16 -14.83 -10.07
N ARG A 57 -32.24 -16.14 -9.84
CA ARG A 57 -32.20 -17.16 -10.91
C ARG A 57 -33.38 -17.05 -11.85
N ASP A 58 -34.59 -16.86 -11.31
CA ASP A 58 -35.80 -16.67 -12.10
C ASP A 58 -35.72 -15.40 -12.95
N LEU A 59 -35.18 -14.31 -12.39
CA LEU A 59 -34.92 -13.06 -13.14
C LEU A 59 -33.88 -13.28 -14.25
N SER A 60 -32.81 -14.04 -13.97
CA SER A 60 -31.78 -14.35 -14.96
C SER A 60 -32.35 -15.13 -16.14
N ALA A 61 -33.17 -16.16 -15.87
CA ALA A 61 -33.82 -16.97 -16.90
C ALA A 61 -34.83 -16.15 -17.72
N LEU A 62 -35.57 -15.25 -17.06
CA LEU A 62 -36.50 -14.35 -17.72
C LEU A 62 -35.76 -13.39 -18.67
N LEU A 63 -34.66 -12.79 -18.22
CA LEU A 63 -33.85 -11.88 -19.04
C LEU A 63 -33.19 -12.59 -20.23
N ASP A 64 -32.75 -13.84 -20.05
CA ASP A 64 -32.19 -14.66 -21.12
C ASP A 64 -33.23 -14.90 -22.25
N ALA A 65 -34.46 -15.27 -21.86
CA ALA A 65 -35.57 -15.54 -22.76
C ALA A 65 -36.26 -14.29 -23.34
N ALA A 66 -36.02 -13.10 -22.78
CA ALA A 66 -36.68 -11.87 -23.20
C ALA A 66 -36.07 -11.27 -24.49
N ASP A 67 -36.90 -10.66 -25.33
CA ASP A 67 -36.46 -9.79 -26.43
C ASP A 67 -35.84 -8.51 -25.85
N PRO A 68 -34.75 -7.95 -26.43
CA PRO A 68 -34.24 -6.64 -26.05
C PRO A 68 -35.33 -5.59 -25.80
N ARG A 69 -36.33 -5.48 -26.69
CA ARG A 69 -37.44 -4.50 -26.58
C ARG A 69 -38.21 -4.60 -25.27
N TRP A 70 -38.25 -5.78 -24.66
CA TRP A 70 -38.88 -5.98 -23.34
C TRP A 70 -38.14 -5.19 -22.26
N LEU A 71 -36.81 -5.24 -22.23
CA LEU A 71 -35.98 -4.53 -21.26
C LEU A 71 -36.08 -3.01 -21.42
N PHE A 72 -36.06 -2.52 -22.67
CA PHE A 72 -36.22 -1.09 -22.99
C PHE A 72 -37.64 -0.57 -22.79
N GLY A 73 -38.62 -1.46 -22.60
CA GLY A 73 -39.95 -1.10 -22.12
C GLY A 73 -39.94 -0.57 -20.69
N ALA A 74 -38.91 -0.87 -19.88
CA ALA A 74 -38.78 -0.34 -18.53
C ALA A 74 -38.11 1.05 -18.50
N ALA A 75 -38.56 1.90 -17.58
CA ALA A 75 -37.91 3.18 -17.32
C ALA A 75 -36.44 2.98 -16.88
N PRO A 76 -35.47 3.79 -17.38
CA PRO A 76 -34.07 3.68 -16.99
C PRO A 76 -33.85 3.68 -15.47
N ALA A 77 -34.58 4.54 -14.74
CA ALA A 77 -34.48 4.65 -13.29
C ALA A 77 -34.85 3.33 -12.57
N LEU A 78 -35.80 2.57 -13.11
CA LEU A 78 -36.20 1.27 -12.57
C LEU A 78 -35.09 0.22 -12.76
N LEU A 79 -34.40 0.26 -13.90
CA LEU A 79 -33.21 -0.57 -14.13
C LEU A 79 -32.07 -0.20 -13.20
N GLN A 80 -31.88 1.10 -12.94
CA GLN A 80 -30.90 1.56 -11.96
C GLN A 80 -31.21 1.02 -10.56
N GLU A 81 -32.47 1.12 -10.12
CA GLU A 81 -32.91 0.58 -8.83
C GLU A 81 -32.68 -0.92 -8.72
N LEU A 82 -32.99 -1.66 -9.80
CA LEU A 82 -32.75 -3.10 -9.88
C LEU A 82 -31.28 -3.43 -9.72
N VAL A 83 -30.42 -2.80 -10.51
CA VAL A 83 -28.98 -3.07 -10.47
C VAL A 83 -28.40 -2.71 -9.10
N VAL A 84 -28.77 -1.56 -8.53
CA VAL A 84 -28.31 -1.17 -7.19
C VAL A 84 -28.77 -2.16 -6.11
N ALA A 85 -30.02 -2.65 -6.18
CA ALA A 85 -30.53 -3.65 -5.24
C ALA A 85 -29.75 -4.98 -5.34
N LEU A 86 -29.45 -5.44 -6.55
CA LEU A 86 -28.67 -6.64 -6.80
C LEU A 86 -27.19 -6.47 -6.39
N SER A 87 -26.57 -5.33 -6.67
CA SER A 87 -25.21 -5.01 -6.22
C SER A 87 -25.11 -5.06 -4.70
N ARG A 88 -26.09 -4.50 -3.97
CA ARG A 88 -26.15 -4.58 -2.50
C ARG A 88 -26.34 -6.00 -1.99
N TYR A 89 -27.08 -6.83 -2.72
CA TYR A 89 -27.27 -8.24 -2.37
C TYR A 89 -26.00 -9.07 -2.59
N ALA A 90 -25.22 -8.76 -3.63
CA ALA A 90 -23.93 -9.37 -3.92
C ALA A 90 -22.78 -8.83 -3.06
N ALA A 91 -22.96 -7.67 -2.40
CA ALA A 91 -21.94 -7.07 -1.54
C ALA A 91 -21.64 -7.97 -0.32
N PRO A 92 -20.37 -8.01 0.14
CA PRO A 92 -20.04 -8.74 1.35
C PRO A 92 -20.74 -8.09 2.56
N LEU A 93 -21.38 -8.93 3.38
CA LEU A 93 -21.96 -8.49 4.65
C LEU A 93 -20.83 -8.16 5.63
N GLN A 94 -21.09 -7.24 6.58
CA GLN A 94 -20.10 -6.79 7.57
C GLN A 94 -19.32 -7.97 8.16
N TRP A 95 -18.01 -7.92 7.96
CA TRP A 95 -17.05 -8.86 8.51
C TRP A 95 -16.47 -8.26 9.80
N GLU A 96 -16.92 -8.73 10.96
CA GLU A 96 -16.15 -8.58 12.20
C GLU A 96 -15.22 -9.79 12.34
N PRO A 97 -13.89 -9.61 12.27
CA PRO A 97 -12.97 -10.67 12.64
C PRO A 97 -12.93 -10.75 14.17
N GLN A 98 -13.81 -11.55 14.76
CA GLN A 98 -13.52 -12.16 16.06
C GLN A 98 -12.69 -13.42 15.82
N GLY A 99 -11.39 -13.31 16.06
CA GLY A 99 -10.51 -14.46 16.23
C GLY A 99 -9.91 -15.04 14.95
N GLU A 100 -8.66 -15.46 15.09
CA GLU A 100 -7.80 -16.12 14.11
C GLU A 100 -8.41 -17.44 13.59
N ARG A 101 -9.34 -17.38 12.63
CA ARG A 101 -9.68 -18.54 11.80
C ARG A 101 -9.36 -18.27 10.34
N SER A 102 -8.81 -19.31 9.70
CA SER A 102 -8.33 -19.26 8.33
C SER A 102 -9.47 -18.93 7.34
N PRO A 103 -9.19 -18.20 6.23
CA PRO A 103 -10.22 -17.72 5.31
C PRO A 103 -11.00 -18.81 4.55
N ARG A 104 -10.54 -20.06 4.57
CA ARG A 104 -11.06 -21.14 3.72
C ARG A 104 -12.21 -21.95 4.31
N GLU A 105 -12.51 -21.82 5.59
CA GLU A 105 -13.48 -22.68 6.29
C GLU A 105 -14.73 -21.94 6.81
N ASN A 106 -15.10 -20.80 6.20
CA ASN A 106 -16.24 -20.01 6.67
C ASN A 106 -17.47 -20.08 5.72
N PRO A 107 -18.62 -20.63 6.19
CA PRO A 107 -19.86 -20.76 5.41
C PRO A 107 -20.42 -19.44 4.87
N PHE A 108 -20.17 -18.32 5.58
CA PHE A 108 -20.69 -17.00 5.22
C PHE A 108 -19.97 -16.36 4.01
N GLY A 109 -18.69 -16.69 3.79
CA GLY A 109 -17.95 -16.24 2.60
C GLY A 109 -18.40 -16.97 1.34
N ALA A 110 -18.66 -18.27 1.44
CA ALA A 110 -19.17 -19.09 0.34
C ALA A 110 -20.56 -18.63 -0.14
N ALA A 111 -21.46 -18.32 0.81
CA ALA A 111 -22.77 -17.77 0.47
C ALA A 111 -22.71 -16.35 -0.15
N GLY A 112 -21.67 -15.57 0.13
CA GLY A 112 -21.40 -14.30 -0.56
C GLY A 112 -20.97 -14.51 -2.01
N ALA A 113 -20.03 -15.43 -2.24
CA ALA A 113 -19.53 -15.75 -3.58
C ALA A 113 -20.61 -16.35 -4.48
N GLU A 114 -21.48 -17.22 -3.97
CA GLU A 114 -22.59 -17.80 -4.76
C GLU A 114 -23.58 -16.71 -5.21
N ARG A 115 -23.96 -15.79 -4.31
CA ARG A 115 -24.80 -14.63 -4.66
C ARG A 115 -24.17 -13.78 -5.75
N ALA A 116 -22.86 -13.57 -5.69
CA ALA A 116 -22.13 -12.79 -6.67
C ALA A 116 -22.12 -13.43 -8.06
N VAL A 117 -22.04 -14.77 -8.15
CA VAL A 117 -22.10 -15.48 -9.43
C VAL A 117 -23.46 -15.26 -10.10
N GLU A 118 -24.56 -15.49 -9.38
CA GLU A 118 -25.92 -15.34 -9.93
C GLU A 118 -26.22 -13.89 -10.31
N VAL A 119 -25.78 -12.92 -9.49
CA VAL A 119 -25.93 -11.49 -9.81
C VAL A 119 -25.08 -11.10 -11.03
N SER A 120 -23.87 -11.65 -11.16
CA SER A 120 -23.01 -11.39 -12.34
C SER A 120 -23.67 -11.91 -13.61
N LEU A 121 -24.32 -13.07 -13.56
CA LEU A 121 -25.07 -13.62 -14.70
C LEU A 121 -26.24 -12.72 -15.10
N VAL A 122 -27.02 -12.24 -14.13
CA VAL A 122 -28.10 -11.27 -14.40
C VAL A 122 -27.56 -10.02 -15.07
N PHE A 123 -26.43 -9.48 -14.61
CA PHE A 123 -25.82 -8.30 -15.21
C PHE A 123 -25.25 -8.58 -16.62
N CYS A 124 -24.66 -9.75 -16.86
CA CYS A 124 -24.26 -10.18 -18.20
C CYS A 124 -25.47 -10.24 -19.14
N ASN A 125 -26.61 -10.78 -18.70
CA ASN A 125 -27.83 -10.83 -19.51
C ASN A 125 -28.36 -9.42 -19.83
N ILE A 126 -28.35 -8.50 -18.85
CA ILE A 126 -28.70 -7.08 -19.09
C ILE A 126 -27.78 -6.48 -20.15
N LEU A 127 -26.45 -6.67 -20.04
CA LEU A 127 -25.48 -6.15 -20.99
C LEU A 127 -25.64 -6.76 -22.38
N ALA A 128 -25.90 -8.06 -22.48
CA ALA A 128 -26.16 -8.74 -23.75
C ALA A 128 -27.40 -8.17 -24.46
N LYS A 129 -28.50 -7.93 -23.73
CA LYS A 129 -29.71 -7.29 -24.31
C LYS A 129 -29.46 -5.86 -24.76
N VAL A 130 -28.58 -5.13 -24.05
CA VAL A 130 -28.15 -3.80 -24.47
C VAL A 130 -27.27 -3.85 -25.72
N GLU A 131 -26.39 -4.85 -25.84
CA GLU A 131 -25.57 -5.09 -27.02
C GLU A 131 -26.44 -5.42 -28.24
N GLU A 132 -27.35 -6.40 -28.11
CA GLU A 132 -28.30 -6.79 -29.16
C GLU A 132 -29.12 -5.58 -29.64
N ALA A 133 -29.57 -4.72 -28.72
CA ALA A 133 -30.35 -3.53 -29.04
C ALA A 133 -29.60 -2.46 -29.86
N LYS A 134 -28.25 -2.45 -29.86
CA LYS A 134 -27.48 -1.53 -30.71
C LYS A 134 -27.67 -1.85 -32.20
N ASP A 135 -27.95 -3.10 -32.53
CA ASP A 135 -28.06 -3.59 -33.91
C ASP A 135 -29.51 -3.51 -34.46
N PHE A 136 -30.50 -3.18 -33.62
CA PHE A 136 -31.90 -3.10 -34.04
C PHE A 136 -32.26 -1.75 -34.66
N GLU A 137 -32.73 -1.77 -35.91
CA GLU A 137 -33.37 -0.61 -36.55
C GLU A 137 -34.68 -0.25 -35.82
N GLY A 138 -34.71 0.92 -35.17
CA GLY A 138 -35.91 1.49 -34.55
C GLY A 138 -35.83 1.81 -33.05
N LEU A 139 -34.75 1.43 -32.35
CA LEU A 139 -34.49 1.90 -30.99
C LEU A 139 -33.63 3.18 -31.01
N ASP A 140 -34.03 4.19 -30.24
CA ASP A 140 -33.26 5.43 -30.14
C ASP A 140 -31.94 5.18 -29.38
N SER A 141 -30.82 5.46 -30.05
CA SER A 141 -29.46 5.39 -29.49
C SER A 141 -29.33 6.18 -28.18
N ALA A 142 -30.10 7.27 -28.02
CA ALA A 142 -30.11 8.07 -26.80
C ALA A 142 -30.68 7.30 -25.60
N VAL A 143 -31.68 6.44 -25.79
CA VAL A 143 -32.28 5.63 -24.72
C VAL A 143 -31.29 4.56 -24.25
N THR A 144 -30.63 3.88 -25.19
CA THR A 144 -29.58 2.89 -24.89
C THR A 144 -28.40 3.51 -24.14
N SER A 145 -27.95 4.68 -24.58
CA SER A 145 -26.91 5.45 -23.88
C SER A 145 -27.34 5.87 -22.47
N SER A 146 -28.59 6.31 -22.29
CA SER A 146 -29.14 6.69 -20.98
C SER A 146 -29.20 5.51 -20.01
N ILE A 147 -29.62 4.33 -20.46
CA ILE A 147 -29.67 3.12 -19.61
C ILE A 147 -28.25 2.73 -19.21
N LEU A 148 -27.32 2.65 -20.17
CA LEU A 148 -25.91 2.36 -19.90
C LEU A 148 -25.32 3.31 -18.87
N HIS A 149 -25.59 4.61 -18.98
CA HIS A 149 -25.12 5.61 -18.03
C HIS A 149 -25.60 5.38 -16.59
N GLN A 150 -26.78 4.79 -16.42
CA GLN A 150 -27.34 4.52 -15.09
C GLN A 150 -26.87 3.20 -14.48
N VAL A 151 -26.59 2.18 -15.30
CA VAL A 151 -26.25 0.83 -14.82
C VAL A 151 -24.76 0.52 -14.81
N ALA A 152 -23.95 1.15 -15.67
CA ALA A 152 -22.53 0.80 -15.83
C ALA A 152 -21.71 1.00 -14.55
N GLY A 153 -21.95 2.08 -13.80
CA GLY A 153 -21.24 2.35 -12.54
C GLY A 153 -21.44 1.25 -11.49
N PRO A 154 -22.69 0.94 -11.10
CA PRO A 154 -22.97 -0.16 -10.17
C PRO A 154 -22.52 -1.55 -10.66
N ILE A 155 -22.67 -1.85 -11.96
CA ILE A 155 -22.18 -3.10 -12.56
C ILE A 155 -20.66 -3.21 -12.42
N PHE A 156 -19.94 -2.14 -12.77
CA PHE A 156 -18.48 -2.08 -12.65
C PHE A 156 -18.03 -2.29 -11.20
N ILE A 157 -18.67 -1.63 -10.23
CA ILE A 157 -18.37 -1.80 -8.81
C ILE A 157 -18.57 -3.25 -8.37
N CYS A 158 -19.64 -3.90 -8.83
CA CYS A 158 -19.89 -5.31 -8.53
C CYS A 158 -18.81 -6.23 -9.11
N ALA A 159 -18.41 -6.02 -10.37
CA ALA A 159 -17.33 -6.77 -11.00
C ALA A 159 -15.99 -6.61 -10.24
N VAL A 160 -15.59 -5.37 -9.95
CA VAL A 160 -14.35 -5.09 -9.21
C VAL A 160 -14.36 -5.68 -7.79
N THR A 161 -15.53 -5.70 -7.14
CA THR A 161 -15.69 -6.26 -5.78
C THR A 161 -15.36 -7.76 -5.72
N HIS A 162 -15.60 -8.49 -6.81
CA HIS A 162 -15.47 -9.95 -6.86
C HIS A 162 -14.34 -10.46 -7.78
N GLY A 163 -13.67 -9.57 -8.53
CA GLY A 163 -12.63 -9.96 -9.48
C GLY A 163 -11.26 -10.30 -8.87
N ALA A 164 -10.95 -9.80 -7.67
CA ALA A 164 -9.67 -10.08 -6.99
C ALA A 164 -9.82 -11.10 -5.85
N GLU A 165 -8.74 -11.83 -5.53
CA GLU A 165 -8.74 -12.75 -4.39
C GLU A 165 -8.93 -12.00 -3.06
N ARG A 166 -10.07 -12.26 -2.43
CA ARG A 166 -10.52 -11.67 -1.16
C ARG A 166 -11.22 -12.72 -0.28
N PRO A 167 -11.36 -12.47 1.03
CA PRO A 167 -12.02 -13.40 1.96
C PRO A 167 -13.47 -13.79 1.58
N TRP A 168 -14.17 -12.98 0.77
CA TRP A 168 -15.55 -13.21 0.33
C TRP A 168 -15.66 -13.71 -1.12
N THR A 169 -14.54 -14.02 -1.78
CA THR A 169 -14.53 -14.45 -3.20
C THR A 169 -14.14 -15.92 -3.34
N GLN A 170 -14.60 -16.54 -4.42
CA GLN A 170 -14.21 -17.88 -4.85
C GLN A 170 -13.80 -17.87 -6.32
N PRO A 171 -13.06 -18.89 -6.82
CA PRO A 171 -12.65 -18.94 -8.23
C PRO A 171 -13.81 -18.79 -9.23
N ARG A 172 -14.99 -19.35 -8.90
CA ARG A 172 -16.20 -19.18 -9.72
C ARG A 172 -16.73 -17.75 -9.73
N SER A 173 -16.76 -17.07 -8.58
CA SER A 173 -17.21 -15.67 -8.51
C SER A 173 -16.22 -14.73 -9.19
N GLN A 174 -14.92 -15.04 -9.14
CA GLN A 174 -13.87 -14.32 -9.85
C GLN A 174 -14.03 -14.46 -11.37
N CYS A 175 -14.29 -15.68 -11.86
CA CYS A 175 -14.56 -15.93 -13.28
C CYS A 175 -15.80 -15.14 -13.75
N GLY A 176 -16.92 -15.24 -13.02
CA GLY A 176 -18.14 -14.49 -13.36
C GLY A 176 -17.96 -12.98 -13.31
N ALA A 177 -17.17 -12.47 -12.37
CA ALA A 177 -16.84 -11.05 -12.29
C ALA A 177 -15.95 -10.58 -13.45
N GLN A 178 -15.02 -11.42 -13.90
CA GLN A 178 -14.18 -11.13 -15.07
C GLN A 178 -15.01 -11.13 -16.36
N GLU A 179 -15.86 -12.15 -16.55
CA GLU A 179 -16.80 -12.21 -17.69
C GLU A 179 -17.71 -10.98 -17.73
N LEU A 180 -18.22 -10.57 -16.57
CA LEU A 180 -19.03 -9.36 -16.44
C LEU A 180 -18.26 -8.10 -16.82
N LEU A 181 -17.02 -7.98 -16.36
CA LEU A 181 -16.17 -6.84 -16.70
C LEU A 181 -15.86 -6.79 -18.20
N ASP A 182 -15.54 -7.93 -18.80
CA ASP A 182 -15.26 -8.04 -20.24
C ASP A 182 -16.50 -7.72 -21.08
N ALA A 183 -17.68 -8.17 -20.65
CA ALA A 183 -18.95 -7.81 -21.27
C ALA A 183 -19.21 -6.29 -21.18
N LEU A 184 -18.99 -5.68 -20.01
CA LEU A 184 -19.18 -4.25 -19.83
C LEU A 184 -18.26 -3.42 -20.73
N LEU A 185 -16.98 -3.79 -20.79
CA LEU A 185 -15.99 -3.12 -21.63
C LEU A 185 -16.32 -3.28 -23.12
N ARG A 186 -16.78 -4.47 -23.54
CA ARG A 186 -17.21 -4.73 -24.92
C ARG A 186 -18.40 -3.87 -25.32
N VAL A 187 -19.46 -3.85 -24.50
CA VAL A 187 -20.67 -3.05 -24.75
C VAL A 187 -20.37 -1.56 -24.79
N LEU A 188 -19.39 -1.08 -24.02
CA LEU A 188 -18.98 0.32 -24.03
C LEU A 188 -17.81 0.62 -24.98
N GLU A 189 -17.35 -0.36 -25.75
CA GLU A 189 -16.28 -0.25 -26.74
C GLU A 189 -14.92 0.22 -26.17
N TYR A 190 -14.64 -0.11 -24.91
CA TYR A 190 -13.35 0.12 -24.26
C TYR A 190 -12.48 -1.14 -24.27
N LYS A 191 -11.16 -1.00 -24.43
CA LYS A 191 -10.24 -2.15 -24.47
C LYS A 191 -9.68 -2.51 -23.09
N SER A 192 -9.77 -1.60 -22.14
CA SER A 192 -9.17 -1.77 -20.81
C SER A 192 -9.87 -0.93 -19.75
N ILE A 193 -9.69 -1.31 -18.48
CA ILE A 193 -10.22 -0.58 -17.31
C ILE A 193 -9.68 0.87 -17.24
N PRO A 194 -8.38 1.14 -17.43
CA PRO A 194 -7.88 2.51 -17.46
C PRO A 194 -8.57 3.37 -18.53
N GLU A 195 -8.77 2.83 -19.73
CA GLU A 195 -9.47 3.54 -20.82
C GLU A 195 -10.93 3.82 -20.46
N PHE A 196 -11.64 2.86 -19.88
CA PHE A 196 -13.00 3.05 -19.39
C PHE A 196 -13.08 4.16 -18.33
N LEU A 197 -12.15 4.18 -17.36
CA LEU A 197 -12.19 5.16 -16.27
C LEU A 197 -11.77 6.56 -16.71
N ARG A 198 -10.73 6.70 -17.56
CA ARG A 198 -10.17 7.99 -17.98
C ARG A 198 -10.81 8.58 -19.24
N GLY A 199 -11.38 7.75 -20.12
CA GLY A 199 -11.77 8.09 -21.49
C GLY A 199 -10.71 7.68 -22.53
N THR A 200 -11.08 7.67 -23.80
CA THR A 200 -10.15 7.23 -24.87
C THR A 200 -9.24 8.36 -25.36
N ARG A 201 -9.70 9.61 -25.27
CA ARG A 201 -8.96 10.81 -25.71
C ARG A 201 -8.82 11.84 -24.60
N GLU A 202 -7.79 12.68 -24.68
CA GLU A 202 -7.62 13.83 -23.79
C GLU A 202 -8.82 14.78 -23.96
N GLY A 203 -9.57 15.02 -22.89
CA GLY A 203 -10.78 15.85 -22.87
C GLY A 203 -12.11 15.09 -22.91
N GLU A 204 -12.10 13.79 -23.21
CA GLU A 204 -13.28 12.94 -23.02
C GLU A 204 -13.52 12.66 -21.54
N ARG A 205 -14.78 12.72 -21.09
CA ARG A 205 -15.13 12.32 -19.73
C ARG A 205 -15.27 10.81 -19.67
N GLY A 206 -14.29 10.14 -19.08
CA GLY A 206 -14.41 8.73 -18.71
C GLY A 206 -15.41 8.48 -17.58
N TRP A 207 -15.57 7.21 -17.24
CA TRP A 207 -16.57 6.75 -16.27
C TRP A 207 -16.17 6.92 -14.80
N PHE A 208 -14.95 7.39 -14.53
CA PHE A 208 -14.48 7.58 -13.17
C PHE A 208 -15.41 8.43 -12.31
N VAL A 209 -15.94 9.53 -12.85
CA VAL A 209 -16.84 10.41 -12.08
C VAL A 209 -18.13 9.68 -11.71
N VAL A 210 -18.66 8.85 -12.61
CA VAL A 210 -19.87 8.04 -12.37
C VAL A 210 -19.61 7.00 -11.28
N VAL A 211 -18.50 6.26 -11.40
CA VAL A 211 -18.10 5.26 -10.40
C VAL A 211 -17.89 5.92 -9.03
N MET A 212 -17.20 7.06 -8.97
CA MET A 212 -16.98 7.79 -7.73
C MET A 212 -18.28 8.35 -7.12
N GLN A 213 -19.26 8.74 -7.94
CA GLN A 213 -20.58 9.15 -7.45
C GLN A 213 -21.32 7.98 -6.81
N CYS A 214 -21.23 6.78 -7.39
CA CYS A 214 -21.79 5.56 -6.81
C CYS A 214 -21.11 5.18 -5.48
N LEU A 215 -19.78 5.37 -5.35
CA LEU A 215 -19.03 5.06 -4.13
C LEU A 215 -19.17 6.14 -3.04
N LYS A 216 -19.40 7.41 -3.40
CA LYS A 216 -19.50 8.53 -2.46
C LYS A 216 -20.39 8.29 -1.24
N PRO A 217 -21.63 7.76 -1.35
CA PRO A 217 -22.49 7.52 -0.18
C PRO A 217 -21.94 6.46 0.78
N GLU A 218 -21.08 5.57 0.29
CA GLU A 218 -20.41 4.54 1.11
C GLU A 218 -19.04 5.01 1.61
N LEU A 219 -18.50 6.15 1.16
CA LEU A 219 -17.19 6.66 1.55
C LEU A 219 -17.30 7.86 2.51
N THR A 220 -18.30 7.85 3.40
CA THR A 220 -18.40 8.82 4.50
C THR A 220 -17.82 8.22 5.77
N LYS A 221 -17.48 9.07 6.75
CA LYS A 221 -16.91 8.65 8.04
C LYS A 221 -17.78 7.59 8.75
N GLU A 222 -19.10 7.65 8.56
CA GLU A 222 -20.10 6.80 9.21
C GLU A 222 -20.36 5.50 8.45
N THR A 223 -20.13 5.47 7.13
CA THR A 223 -20.64 4.42 6.24
C THR A 223 -19.57 3.51 5.65
N TRP A 224 -18.31 3.96 5.59
CA TRP A 224 -17.26 3.22 4.89
C TRP A 224 -16.87 1.89 5.52
N GLN A 225 -17.15 1.70 6.81
CA GLN A 225 -16.94 0.43 7.50
C GLN A 225 -18.09 -0.55 7.28
N CYS A 226 -19.23 -0.11 6.75
CA CYS A 226 -20.40 -0.96 6.57
C CYS A 226 -20.23 -2.02 5.49
N ASN A 227 -19.39 -1.75 4.48
CA ASN A 227 -19.08 -2.68 3.41
C ASN A 227 -17.55 -2.84 3.30
N PRO A 228 -16.99 -4.01 3.64
CA PRO A 228 -15.54 -4.21 3.64
C PRO A 228 -14.92 -4.13 2.23
N ALA A 229 -15.72 -4.26 1.16
CA ALA A 229 -15.25 -4.14 -0.22
C ALA A 229 -14.99 -2.69 -0.65
N THR A 230 -15.77 -1.72 -0.15
CA THR A 230 -15.78 -0.33 -0.64
C THR A 230 -14.38 0.29 -0.63
N LYS A 231 -13.60 0.07 0.44
CA LYS A 231 -12.20 0.55 0.51
C LYS A 231 -11.32 -0.05 -0.59
N TYR A 232 -11.47 -1.34 -0.91
CA TYR A 232 -10.66 -2.00 -1.93
C TYR A 232 -11.06 -1.57 -3.33
N VAL A 233 -12.37 -1.43 -3.58
CA VAL A 233 -12.87 -0.88 -4.85
C VAL A 233 -12.36 0.54 -5.04
N PHE A 234 -12.46 1.40 -4.02
CA PHE A 234 -11.91 2.75 -4.07
C PHE A 234 -10.40 2.76 -4.38
N CYS A 235 -9.61 1.97 -3.64
CA CYS A 235 -8.16 1.88 -3.86
C CYS A 235 -7.82 1.42 -5.28
N PHE A 236 -8.53 0.40 -5.78
CA PHE A 236 -8.36 -0.13 -7.14
C PHE A 236 -8.66 0.95 -8.17
N VAL A 237 -9.84 1.56 -8.12
CA VAL A 237 -10.28 2.59 -9.09
C VAL A 237 -9.37 3.81 -9.09
N LEU A 238 -8.83 4.20 -7.93
CA LEU A 238 -7.84 5.28 -7.84
C LEU A 238 -6.52 4.93 -8.54
N GLN A 239 -6.02 3.69 -8.37
CA GLN A 239 -4.75 3.25 -8.93
C GLN A 239 -4.76 3.16 -10.47
N GLU A 240 -5.92 2.92 -11.06
CA GLU A 240 -6.10 2.89 -12.52
C GLU A 240 -5.98 4.27 -13.19
N ILE A 241 -6.00 5.37 -12.42
CA ILE A 241 -5.93 6.73 -12.97
C ILE A 241 -4.59 7.37 -12.67
N GLN A 242 -3.87 7.69 -13.74
CA GLN A 242 -2.55 8.31 -13.70
C GLN A 242 -2.59 9.75 -14.24
N ARG A 243 -1.41 10.37 -14.38
CA ARG A 243 -1.26 11.69 -15.04
C ARG A 243 -1.73 11.64 -16.50
N PRO A 244 -2.36 12.70 -17.04
CA PRO A 244 -2.70 13.97 -16.36
C PRO A 244 -4.07 14.00 -15.64
N TRP A 245 -4.92 12.98 -15.78
CA TRP A 245 -6.34 13.01 -15.39
C TRP A 245 -6.62 13.10 -13.89
N LEU A 246 -5.73 12.59 -13.02
CA LEU A 246 -6.00 12.54 -11.57
C LEU A 246 -6.16 13.93 -10.93
N GLY A 247 -5.52 14.96 -11.50
CA GLY A 247 -5.53 16.32 -10.96
C GLY A 247 -6.95 16.89 -10.79
N ASP A 248 -7.80 16.71 -11.79
CA ASP A 248 -9.19 17.22 -11.83
C ASP A 248 -10.12 16.49 -10.86
N HIS A 249 -9.62 15.42 -10.25
CA HIS A 249 -10.37 14.54 -9.36
C HIS A 249 -9.85 14.57 -7.93
N LEU A 250 -8.83 15.38 -7.64
CA LEU A 250 -8.19 15.46 -6.32
C LEU A 250 -9.20 15.69 -5.17
N GLU A 251 -10.20 16.54 -5.38
CA GLU A 251 -11.22 16.85 -4.36
C GLU A 251 -12.10 15.66 -4.00
N LYS A 252 -12.25 14.70 -4.91
CA LYS A 252 -13.07 13.49 -4.72
C LYS A 252 -12.27 12.35 -4.11
N VAL A 253 -10.96 12.29 -4.36
CA VAL A 253 -10.10 11.16 -3.95
C VAL A 253 -9.29 11.42 -2.70
N LEU A 254 -8.93 12.68 -2.43
CA LEU A 254 -8.11 13.03 -1.27
C LEU A 254 -8.84 12.78 0.06
N PRO A 255 -10.11 13.19 0.26
CA PRO A 255 -10.79 12.96 1.53
C PRO A 255 -10.97 11.48 1.88
N PRO A 256 -11.41 10.58 0.98
CA PRO A 256 -11.47 9.15 1.28
C PRO A 256 -10.09 8.54 1.55
N SER A 257 -9.03 8.99 0.87
CA SER A 257 -7.67 8.51 1.12
C SER A 257 -7.18 8.87 2.53
N LEU A 258 -7.46 10.08 2.99
CA LEU A 258 -7.16 10.53 4.36
C LEU A 258 -8.02 9.80 5.41
N LEU A 259 -9.30 9.58 5.11
CA LEU A 259 -10.20 8.82 5.97
C LEU A 259 -9.68 7.40 6.22
N LEU A 260 -9.19 6.73 5.17
CA LEU A 260 -8.59 5.41 5.27
C LEU A 260 -7.25 5.43 6.02
N SER A 261 -6.43 6.47 5.84
CA SER A 261 -5.15 6.59 6.54
C SER A 261 -5.32 6.81 8.04
N ASP A 262 -6.37 7.53 8.45
CA ASP A 262 -6.64 7.85 9.86
C ASP A 262 -7.32 6.71 10.65
N ASP A 263 -7.73 5.62 9.98
CA ASP A 263 -8.41 4.50 10.63
C ASP A 263 -7.55 3.83 11.70
N TYR A 264 -8.15 3.14 12.67
CA TYR A 264 -7.40 2.46 13.72
C TYR A 264 -6.69 1.18 13.22
N ARG A 265 -7.22 0.50 12.19
CA ARG A 265 -6.68 -0.77 11.69
C ARG A 265 -5.50 -0.55 10.74
N VAL A 266 -4.43 -1.29 10.97
CA VAL A 266 -3.16 -1.14 10.21
C VAL A 266 -3.36 -1.42 8.72
N GLU A 267 -4.15 -2.42 8.35
CA GLU A 267 -4.44 -2.73 6.95
C GLU A 267 -5.06 -1.54 6.22
N ASN A 268 -5.97 -0.83 6.87
CA ASN A 268 -6.65 0.34 6.31
C ASN A 268 -5.68 1.53 6.20
N LYS A 269 -4.85 1.75 7.24
CA LYS A 269 -3.80 2.76 7.21
C LYS A 269 -2.87 2.56 6.01
N ILE A 270 -2.41 1.32 5.78
CA ILE A 270 -1.54 0.97 4.65
C ILE A 270 -2.21 1.28 3.31
N LEU A 271 -3.49 0.90 3.15
CA LEU A 271 -4.26 1.21 1.93
C LEU A 271 -4.39 2.72 1.72
N GLY A 272 -4.75 3.47 2.77
CA GLY A 272 -4.85 4.94 2.72
C GLY A 272 -3.52 5.59 2.34
N VAL A 273 -2.42 5.19 2.95
CA VAL A 273 -1.08 5.72 2.62
C VAL A 273 -0.67 5.38 1.19
N ARG A 274 -0.99 4.17 0.67
CA ARG A 274 -0.77 3.84 -0.74
C ARG A 274 -1.58 4.72 -1.68
N CYS A 275 -2.82 5.05 -1.32
CA CYS A 275 -3.65 5.99 -2.07
C CYS A 275 -3.04 7.39 -2.07
N LEU A 276 -2.60 7.89 -0.90
CA LEU A 276 -1.91 9.18 -0.79
C LEU A 276 -0.62 9.22 -1.62
N HIS A 277 0.15 8.13 -1.60
CA HIS A 277 1.38 8.02 -2.38
C HIS A 277 1.08 8.09 -3.89
N HIS A 278 0.08 7.35 -4.36
CA HIS A 278 -0.38 7.40 -5.75
C HIS A 278 -0.82 8.82 -6.15
N ILE A 279 -1.54 9.52 -5.28
CA ILE A 279 -1.96 10.92 -5.49
C ILE A 279 -0.73 11.84 -5.62
N ILE A 280 0.26 11.72 -4.72
CA ILE A 280 1.49 12.52 -4.77
C ILE A 280 2.25 12.27 -6.09
N GLN A 281 2.33 11.01 -6.50
CA GLN A 281 3.01 10.62 -7.73
C GLN A 281 2.23 11.00 -8.99
N ASN A 282 0.90 11.15 -8.95
CA ASN A 282 0.08 11.36 -10.13
C ASN A 282 -0.62 12.72 -10.24
N VAL A 283 -0.50 13.60 -9.25
CA VAL A 283 -1.03 14.96 -9.31
C VAL A 283 0.09 15.99 -9.45
N PRO A 284 -0.03 17.00 -10.33
CA PRO A 284 0.96 18.06 -10.43
C PRO A 284 1.19 18.78 -9.09
N ALA A 285 2.46 19.07 -8.78
CA ALA A 285 2.86 19.73 -7.53
C ALA A 285 2.12 21.07 -7.28
N ALA A 286 1.84 21.83 -8.34
CA ALA A 286 1.08 23.08 -8.26
C ALA A 286 -0.35 22.86 -7.75
N VAL A 287 -1.04 21.81 -8.22
CA VAL A 287 -2.41 21.46 -7.82
C VAL A 287 -2.44 20.94 -6.38
N LEU A 288 -1.44 20.14 -5.98
CA LEU A 288 -1.30 19.69 -4.58
C LEU A 288 -0.95 20.85 -3.62
N GLY A 289 -0.22 21.85 -4.10
CA GLY A 289 0.12 23.04 -3.32
C GLY A 289 -1.08 23.96 -3.04
N GLN A 290 -2.10 23.94 -3.90
CA GLN A 290 -3.31 24.75 -3.71
C GLN A 290 -4.04 24.37 -2.41
N PHE A 291 -4.62 25.38 -1.76
CA PHE A 291 -5.39 25.23 -0.51
C PHE A 291 -4.66 24.48 0.61
N ASN A 292 -3.32 24.50 0.62
CA ASN A 292 -2.48 23.78 1.59
C ASN A 292 -2.73 22.26 1.64
N ARG A 293 -3.27 21.65 0.57
CA ARG A 293 -3.59 20.21 0.54
C ARG A 293 -2.35 19.35 0.81
N VAL A 294 -1.20 19.72 0.24
CA VAL A 294 0.09 19.06 0.50
C VAL A 294 0.49 19.09 1.99
N GLN A 295 0.17 20.14 2.74
CA GLN A 295 0.46 20.22 4.18
C GLN A 295 -0.42 19.24 4.97
N VAL A 296 -1.70 19.12 4.58
CA VAL A 296 -2.62 18.15 5.20
C VAL A 296 -2.10 16.73 5.01
N VAL A 297 -1.70 16.39 3.78
CA VAL A 297 -1.10 15.08 3.47
C VAL A 297 0.17 14.85 4.28
N TYR A 298 1.06 15.84 4.34
CA TYR A 298 2.29 15.76 5.15
C TYR A 298 1.99 15.50 6.63
N HIS A 299 1.04 16.22 7.21
CA HIS A 299 0.68 16.05 8.63
C HIS A 299 0.09 14.67 8.91
N ALA A 300 -0.80 14.17 8.05
CA ALA A 300 -1.33 12.81 8.16
C ALA A 300 -0.21 11.76 8.12
N LEU A 301 0.69 11.86 7.14
CA LEU A 301 1.84 10.94 7.01
C LEU A 301 2.81 11.05 8.19
N PHE A 302 3.11 12.26 8.65
CA PHE A 302 4.01 12.50 9.77
C PHE A 302 3.50 11.85 11.05
N ASN A 303 2.18 11.87 11.29
CA ASN A 303 1.58 11.21 12.45
C ASN A 303 1.78 9.69 12.44
N HIS A 304 1.84 9.06 11.26
CA HIS A 304 2.09 7.62 11.16
C HIS A 304 3.53 7.22 11.52
N LEU A 305 4.49 8.15 11.50
CA LEU A 305 5.88 7.85 11.90
C LEU A 305 6.02 7.49 13.39
N TYR A 306 5.00 7.78 14.21
CA TYR A 306 4.94 7.36 15.62
C TYR A 306 4.43 5.92 15.81
N SER A 307 4.01 5.25 14.74
CA SER A 307 3.56 3.86 14.79
C SER A 307 4.74 2.89 15.01
N ARG A 308 4.47 1.76 15.65
CA ARG A 308 5.40 0.61 15.76
C ARG A 308 5.18 -0.44 14.69
N GLU A 309 4.25 -0.21 13.76
CA GLU A 309 3.90 -1.18 12.73
C GLU A 309 4.86 -1.07 11.55
N ALA A 310 5.77 -2.04 11.43
CA ALA A 310 6.86 -2.02 10.46
C ALA A 310 6.38 -1.83 9.01
N GLN A 311 5.36 -2.56 8.59
CA GLN A 311 4.81 -2.47 7.24
C GLN A 311 4.18 -1.09 6.96
N LEU A 312 3.54 -0.47 7.95
CA LEU A 312 2.99 0.87 7.81
C LEU A 312 4.10 1.90 7.69
N VAL A 313 5.10 1.87 8.59
CA VAL A 313 6.24 2.78 8.58
C VAL A 313 6.98 2.71 7.25
N GLN A 314 7.16 1.51 6.69
CA GLN A 314 7.80 1.33 5.38
C GLN A 314 7.09 2.11 4.26
N VAL A 315 5.76 1.95 4.14
CA VAL A 315 4.98 2.62 3.09
C VAL A 315 4.93 4.14 3.34
N VAL A 316 4.85 4.55 4.61
CA VAL A 316 4.85 5.97 5.02
C VAL A 316 6.18 6.65 4.67
N LEU A 317 7.32 6.02 4.93
CA LEU A 317 8.64 6.60 4.65
C LEU A 317 8.85 6.85 3.16
N LEU A 318 8.44 5.91 2.31
CA LEU A 318 8.45 6.09 0.85
C LEU A 318 7.59 7.28 0.43
N CYS A 319 6.35 7.33 0.93
CA CYS A 319 5.40 8.40 0.63
C CYS A 319 5.88 9.78 1.14
N ILE A 320 6.54 9.82 2.31
CA ILE A 320 7.10 11.04 2.88
C ILE A 320 8.26 11.58 2.04
N LEU A 321 9.15 10.73 1.53
CA LEU A 321 10.24 11.18 0.68
C LEU A 321 9.70 11.93 -0.57
N ASP A 322 8.63 11.41 -1.16
CA ASP A 322 7.97 12.03 -2.32
C ASP A 322 7.20 13.30 -1.95
N VAL A 323 6.44 13.32 -0.85
CA VAL A 323 5.69 14.52 -0.45
C VAL A 323 6.64 15.66 -0.08
N LEU A 324 7.79 15.36 0.53
CA LEU A 324 8.81 16.35 0.83
C LEU A 324 9.30 17.04 -0.45
N LEU A 325 9.42 16.32 -1.59
CA LEU A 325 9.81 16.93 -2.87
C LEU A 325 8.82 18.01 -3.30
N VAL A 326 7.52 17.77 -3.08
CA VAL A 326 6.46 18.73 -3.41
C VAL A 326 6.47 19.92 -2.45
N LEU A 327 6.57 19.67 -1.14
CA LEU A 327 6.56 20.70 -0.10
C LEU A 327 7.72 21.68 -0.22
N GLU A 328 8.91 21.18 -0.49
CA GLU A 328 10.13 21.97 -0.45
C GLU A 328 10.44 22.66 -1.79
N ARG A 329 9.84 22.20 -2.91
CA ARG A 329 9.93 22.87 -4.22
C ARG A 329 8.94 24.02 -4.41
N ALA A 330 7.95 24.18 -3.52
CA ALA A 330 6.95 25.24 -3.66
C ALA A 330 7.59 26.65 -3.57
N PRO A 331 7.24 27.60 -4.46
CA PRO A 331 7.89 28.93 -4.59
C PRO A 331 7.71 29.89 -3.40
N GLN A 332 7.23 29.42 -2.24
CA GLN A 332 7.30 30.15 -0.97
C GLN A 332 8.75 30.34 -0.45
N GLN A 333 9.75 29.88 -1.22
CA GLN A 333 11.17 30.09 -0.99
C GLN A 333 11.69 31.51 -1.31
N LEU A 334 10.84 32.44 -1.78
CA LEU A 334 11.20 33.86 -1.96
C LEU A 334 11.23 34.67 -0.64
N SER A 335 11.20 34.02 0.52
CA SER A 335 11.42 34.73 1.79
C SER A 335 12.92 34.88 2.06
N PRO A 336 13.45 36.10 2.29
CA PRO A 336 14.88 36.38 2.40
C PRO A 336 15.55 35.85 3.68
N LYS A 337 14.82 35.05 4.49
CA LYS A 337 15.35 34.46 5.71
C LYS A 337 15.58 32.96 5.48
N PRO A 338 16.84 32.47 5.58
CA PRO A 338 17.08 31.04 5.50
C PRO A 338 16.30 30.34 6.61
N ARG A 339 15.33 29.49 6.23
CA ARG A 339 14.63 28.63 7.21
C ARG A 339 15.68 27.72 7.84
N ARG A 340 15.95 27.93 9.13
CA ARG A 340 16.93 27.13 9.90
C ARG A 340 16.55 25.63 9.96
N VAL A 341 15.25 25.29 9.87
CA VAL A 341 14.73 23.92 9.95
C VAL A 341 13.68 23.69 8.85
N THR A 342 13.90 22.68 8.02
CA THR A 342 12.98 22.25 6.94
C THR A 342 12.10 21.07 7.37
N ALA A 343 11.12 20.71 6.55
CA ALA A 343 10.28 19.53 6.81
C ALA A 343 11.14 18.26 6.83
N SER A 344 12.10 18.16 5.90
CA SER A 344 13.11 17.09 5.87
C SER A 344 13.92 17.00 7.17
N ASP A 345 14.32 18.14 7.76
CA ASP A 345 15.02 18.14 9.06
C ASP A 345 14.15 17.58 10.19
N ARG A 346 12.85 17.94 10.22
CA ARG A 346 11.92 17.46 11.25
C ARG A 346 11.70 15.96 11.15
N VAL A 347 11.50 15.45 9.93
CA VAL A 347 11.34 14.01 9.69
C VAL A 347 12.62 13.28 10.10
N LEU A 348 13.79 13.71 9.62
CA LEU A 348 15.05 13.05 9.98
C LEU A 348 15.31 13.07 11.49
N GLN A 349 15.06 14.21 12.16
CA GLN A 349 15.23 14.30 13.61
C GLN A 349 14.34 13.28 14.35
N LEU A 350 13.08 13.12 13.92
CA LEU A 350 12.18 12.13 14.49
C LEU A 350 12.68 10.70 14.25
N LEU A 351 13.04 10.38 13.00
CA LEU A 351 13.54 9.05 12.63
C LEU A 351 14.79 8.68 13.42
N LEU A 352 15.78 9.58 13.49
CA LEU A 352 16.98 9.33 14.27
C LEU A 352 16.69 9.14 15.77
N THR A 353 15.65 9.81 16.30
CA THR A 353 15.22 9.61 17.70
C THR A 353 14.62 8.22 17.90
N HIS A 354 13.77 7.76 16.99
CA HIS A 354 13.21 6.40 17.06
C HIS A 354 14.29 5.34 16.88
N MET A 355 15.22 5.55 15.94
CA MET A 355 16.30 4.61 15.66
C MET A 355 17.23 4.38 16.85
N GLU A 356 17.53 5.40 17.67
CA GLU A 356 18.44 5.26 18.84
C GLU A 356 17.94 4.21 19.86
N ALA A 357 16.62 4.05 20.01
CA ALA A 357 16.01 3.15 21.00
C ALA A 357 15.34 1.91 20.38
N GLU A 358 15.45 1.72 19.07
CA GLU A 358 14.72 0.66 18.36
C GLU A 358 15.37 -0.72 18.54
N SER A 359 14.59 -1.66 19.05
CA SER A 359 15.01 -3.05 19.27
C SER A 359 14.39 -4.04 18.29
N GLN A 360 13.27 -3.69 17.65
CA GLN A 360 12.62 -4.57 16.68
C GLN A 360 13.40 -4.60 15.36
N LEU A 361 13.97 -5.77 15.02
CA LEU A 361 14.81 -5.93 13.82
C LEU A 361 14.09 -5.54 12.52
N SER A 362 12.79 -5.79 12.42
CA SER A 362 11.97 -5.39 11.27
C SER A 362 11.95 -3.87 11.07
N LEU A 363 11.70 -3.10 12.13
CA LEU A 363 11.74 -1.63 12.10
C LEU A 363 13.16 -1.11 11.86
N ARG A 364 14.17 -1.69 12.51
CA ARG A 364 15.57 -1.32 12.27
C ARG A 364 15.94 -1.42 10.80
N ARG A 365 15.58 -2.52 10.13
CA ARG A 365 15.79 -2.70 8.68
C ARG A 365 15.10 -1.62 7.85
N ILE A 366 13.86 -1.29 8.20
CA ILE A 366 13.06 -0.29 7.46
C ILE A 366 13.66 1.11 7.62
N TYR A 367 13.96 1.53 8.85
CA TYR A 367 14.62 2.81 9.10
C TYR A 367 15.97 2.87 8.42
N ALA A 368 16.77 1.81 8.53
CA ALA A 368 18.09 1.74 7.92
C ALA A 368 18.04 1.90 6.40
N LYS A 369 17.12 1.19 5.72
CA LYS A 369 16.94 1.29 4.27
C LYS A 369 16.50 2.69 3.82
N SER A 370 15.76 3.42 4.65
CA SER A 370 15.28 4.78 4.32
C SER A 370 16.34 5.87 4.51
N LEU A 371 17.29 5.67 5.42
CA LEU A 371 18.20 6.70 5.88
C LEU A 371 19.14 7.27 4.79
N PRO A 372 19.70 6.46 3.86
CA PRO A 372 20.52 6.98 2.76
C PRO A 372 19.81 8.06 1.94
N ALA A 373 18.51 7.86 1.63
CA ALA A 373 17.73 8.81 0.85
C ALA A 373 17.55 10.15 1.57
N PHE A 374 17.40 10.15 2.90
CA PHE A 374 17.34 11.39 3.68
C PHE A 374 18.68 12.12 3.74
N VAL A 375 19.79 11.38 3.87
CA VAL A 375 21.13 11.97 3.87
C VAL A 375 21.44 12.60 2.52
N GLU A 376 21.18 11.89 1.43
CA GLU A 376 21.35 12.38 0.06
C GLU A 376 20.52 13.63 -0.20
N ARG A 377 19.25 13.62 0.23
CA ARG A 377 18.34 14.76 0.07
C ARG A 377 18.81 16.01 0.83
N LEU A 378 19.30 15.85 2.06
CA LEU A 378 19.77 17.00 2.86
C LEU A 378 21.13 17.51 2.41
N GLY A 379 21.96 16.65 1.79
CA GLY A 379 23.32 16.97 1.40
C GLY A 379 24.12 17.53 2.56
N ILE A 380 24.80 18.66 2.35
CA ILE A 380 25.61 19.36 3.37
C ILE A 380 24.82 19.69 4.66
N ARG A 381 23.49 19.80 4.59
CA ARG A 381 22.65 20.13 5.76
C ARG A 381 22.59 18.99 6.79
N ILE A 382 23.07 17.79 6.43
CA ILE A 382 23.21 16.69 7.38
C ILE A 382 24.15 17.03 8.55
N VAL A 383 25.02 18.04 8.39
CA VAL A 383 25.91 18.55 9.45
C VAL A 383 25.16 18.87 10.75
N HIS A 384 23.91 19.35 10.67
CA HIS A 384 23.09 19.64 11.85
C HIS A 384 22.72 18.39 12.68
N HIS A 385 22.72 17.21 12.05
CA HIS A 385 22.26 15.95 12.64
C HIS A 385 23.41 14.99 12.98
N LEU A 386 24.66 15.34 12.65
CA LEU A 386 25.83 14.44 12.75
C LEU A 386 26.00 13.77 14.11
N LYS A 387 25.77 14.49 15.22
CA LYS A 387 25.98 13.94 16.57
C LYS A 387 25.09 12.72 16.82
N ARG A 388 23.81 12.79 16.44
CA ARG A 388 22.86 11.70 16.60
C ARG A 388 23.01 10.67 15.49
N LEU A 389 23.20 11.11 14.25
CA LEU A 389 23.43 10.23 13.10
C LEU A 389 24.64 9.31 13.33
N GLN A 390 25.76 9.83 13.86
CA GLN A 390 26.93 9.03 14.20
C GLN A 390 26.59 7.92 15.20
N ARG A 391 25.80 8.21 16.25
CA ARG A 391 25.39 7.22 17.25
C ARG A 391 24.53 6.11 16.64
N VAL A 392 23.58 6.50 15.79
CA VAL A 392 22.71 5.55 15.07
C VAL A 392 23.54 4.66 14.15
N ILE A 393 24.44 5.23 13.33
CA ILE A 393 25.31 4.47 12.43
C ILE A 393 26.13 3.45 13.23
N VAL A 394 26.80 3.88 14.29
CA VAL A 394 27.61 2.98 15.13
C VAL A 394 26.77 1.87 15.74
N GLY A 395 25.65 2.21 16.40
CA GLY A 395 24.80 1.22 17.07
C GLY A 395 24.11 0.22 16.12
N TYR A 396 23.95 0.58 14.84
CA TYR A 396 23.42 -0.33 13.82
C TYR A 396 24.51 -1.17 13.15
N LEU A 397 25.75 -0.67 13.04
CA LEU A 397 26.87 -1.48 12.56
C LEU A 397 27.25 -2.58 13.57
N GLU A 398 27.11 -2.31 14.86
CA GLU A 398 27.49 -3.28 15.92
C GLU A 398 26.54 -4.48 16.01
N ILE A 399 25.28 -4.36 15.63
CA ILE A 399 24.26 -5.39 15.85
C ILE A 399 23.91 -6.09 14.53
N PRO A 400 24.09 -7.42 14.40
CA PRO A 400 23.68 -8.16 13.21
C PRO A 400 22.16 -8.23 13.14
N ASP A 401 21.60 -8.01 11.95
CA ASP A 401 20.15 -7.99 11.77
C ASP A 401 19.59 -9.22 11.06
N GLY A 402 20.38 -10.29 10.86
CA GLY A 402 19.96 -11.57 10.26
C GLY A 402 20.79 -11.93 9.03
N PRO A 403 20.45 -12.99 8.26
CA PRO A 403 21.28 -13.48 7.17
C PRO A 403 21.45 -12.48 6.02
N GLU A 404 20.48 -11.58 5.82
CA GLU A 404 20.55 -10.55 4.77
C GLU A 404 21.43 -9.35 5.17
N GLU A 405 21.70 -9.15 6.47
CA GLU A 405 22.41 -7.98 7.03
C GLU A 405 21.98 -6.63 6.40
N ALA A 406 20.68 -6.52 6.13
CA ALA A 406 20.13 -5.44 5.34
C ALA A 406 20.27 -4.07 6.04
N ALA A 407 20.23 -4.05 7.37
CA ALA A 407 20.42 -2.82 8.14
C ALA A 407 21.88 -2.37 8.13
N ARG A 408 22.84 -3.27 8.33
CA ARG A 408 24.28 -2.95 8.28
C ARG A 408 24.70 -2.47 6.90
N ILE A 409 24.25 -3.13 5.84
CA ILE A 409 24.52 -2.70 4.44
C ILE A 409 24.00 -1.28 4.19
N ALA A 410 22.78 -0.97 4.63
CA ALA A 410 22.19 0.35 4.46
C ALA A 410 22.86 1.41 5.35
N MET A 411 23.38 1.05 6.52
CA MET A 411 24.18 1.95 7.35
C MET A 411 25.53 2.28 6.74
N LEU A 412 26.20 1.31 6.11
CA LEU A 412 27.44 1.59 5.37
C LEU A 412 27.19 2.55 4.20
N GLU A 413 26.06 2.40 3.49
CA GLU A 413 25.65 3.38 2.47
C GLU A 413 25.38 4.77 3.07
N THR A 414 24.66 4.81 4.20
CA THR A 414 24.39 6.04 4.94
C THR A 414 25.70 6.73 5.36
N LEU A 415 26.65 5.96 5.88
CA LEU A 415 27.95 6.45 6.31
C LEU A 415 28.74 7.01 5.12
N LYS A 416 28.77 6.30 3.99
CA LYS A 416 29.39 6.77 2.75
C LYS A 416 28.88 8.17 2.37
N TYR A 417 27.57 8.34 2.25
CA TYR A 417 26.97 9.64 1.92
C TYR A 417 27.23 10.69 3.01
N THR A 418 27.21 10.30 4.28
CA THR A 418 27.51 11.21 5.39
C THR A 418 28.94 11.74 5.29
N ILE A 419 29.90 10.87 4.96
CA ILE A 419 31.30 11.26 4.75
C ILE A 419 31.41 12.21 3.56
N GLU A 420 30.81 11.86 2.42
CA GLU A 420 30.87 12.67 1.18
C GLU A 420 30.27 14.07 1.40
N TYR A 421 29.09 14.18 2.02
CA TYR A 421 28.42 15.47 2.23
C TYR A 421 28.95 16.28 3.41
N ALA A 422 29.48 15.64 4.45
CA ALA A 422 29.93 16.30 5.68
C ALA A 422 31.43 16.13 5.94
N TRP A 423 32.23 15.86 4.90
CA TRP A 423 33.66 15.58 4.98
C TRP A 423 34.46 16.51 5.91
N PRO A 424 34.23 17.84 5.99
CA PRO A 424 35.03 18.72 6.85
C PRO A 424 34.85 18.44 8.35
N ARG A 425 33.78 17.73 8.73
CA ARG A 425 33.43 17.40 10.11
C ARG A 425 33.68 15.94 10.46
N MET A 426 34.26 15.15 9.55
CA MET A 426 34.48 13.71 9.77
C MET A 426 35.75 13.41 10.58
N THR A 427 36.76 14.27 10.52
CA THR A 427 38.04 14.08 11.24
C THR A 427 37.85 13.95 12.75
N CYS A 428 37.02 14.80 13.36
CA CYS A 428 36.71 14.72 14.80
C CYS A 428 35.83 13.51 15.20
N ARG A 429 35.44 12.69 14.24
CA ARG A 429 34.64 11.47 14.42
C ARG A 429 35.40 10.20 14.04
N LEU A 430 36.64 10.38 13.58
CA LEU A 430 37.48 9.35 13.02
C LEU A 430 37.60 8.15 13.96
N ALA A 431 38.05 8.35 15.19
CA ALA A 431 38.30 7.27 16.15
C ALA A 431 37.06 6.39 16.39
N ILE A 432 35.89 7.01 16.58
CA ILE A 432 34.65 6.30 16.89
C ILE A 432 34.16 5.49 15.69
N ILE A 433 34.19 6.09 14.49
CA ILE A 433 33.71 5.42 13.27
C ILE A 433 34.68 4.33 12.84
N LEU A 434 36.00 4.59 12.90
CA LEU A 434 37.04 3.62 12.57
C LEU A 434 36.92 2.38 13.45
N LYS A 435 36.79 2.55 14.77
CA LYS A 435 36.60 1.44 15.71
C LYS A 435 35.34 0.62 15.38
N ALA A 436 34.22 1.28 15.10
CA ALA A 436 32.97 0.61 14.75
C ALA A 436 33.08 -0.20 13.46
N LEU A 437 33.72 0.35 12.42
CA LEU A 437 33.96 -0.35 11.15
C LEU A 437 34.85 -1.58 11.33
N LEU A 438 35.99 -1.44 12.01
CA LEU A 438 36.91 -2.56 12.24
C LEU A 438 36.24 -3.68 13.05
N ARG A 439 35.50 -3.32 14.11
CA ARG A 439 34.76 -4.28 14.91
C ARG A 439 33.75 -5.05 14.06
N MET A 440 32.93 -4.35 13.28
CA MET A 440 31.96 -4.98 12.40
C MET A 440 32.62 -5.89 11.36
N MET A 441 33.71 -5.45 10.74
CA MET A 441 34.46 -6.26 9.77
C MET A 441 35.03 -7.53 10.41
N TRP A 442 35.57 -7.42 11.62
CA TRP A 442 36.03 -8.58 12.40
C TRP A 442 34.90 -9.56 12.72
N ASP A 443 33.75 -9.05 13.19
CA ASP A 443 32.58 -9.86 13.50
C ASP A 443 32.09 -10.63 12.24
N VAL A 444 32.02 -9.97 11.08
CA VAL A 444 31.58 -10.58 9.81
C VAL A 444 32.53 -11.69 9.34
N VAL A 445 33.82 -11.48 9.51
CA VAL A 445 34.88 -12.41 9.08
C VAL A 445 34.97 -13.62 10.00
N THR A 446 34.75 -13.43 11.30
CA THR A 446 34.81 -14.51 12.30
C THR A 446 33.53 -15.33 12.38
N ASP A 447 32.40 -14.82 11.88
CA ASP A 447 31.12 -15.53 11.85
C ASP A 447 31.15 -16.72 10.86
N ARG A 448 31.00 -17.94 11.38
CA ARG A 448 31.25 -19.19 10.63
C ARG A 448 30.05 -19.75 9.87
N SER A 449 28.81 -19.25 10.04
CA SER A 449 27.66 -19.91 9.37
C SER A 449 26.35 -19.14 9.22
N ILE A 450 26.22 -17.91 9.73
CA ILE A 450 24.92 -17.21 9.73
C ILE A 450 24.71 -16.36 8.46
N ILE A 451 25.79 -15.79 7.92
CA ILE A 451 25.73 -14.83 6.82
C ILE A 451 26.20 -15.50 5.51
N PRO A 452 25.42 -15.44 4.41
CA PRO A 452 25.84 -15.92 3.10
C PRO A 452 27.09 -15.19 2.61
N GLU A 453 28.00 -15.91 1.96
CA GLU A 453 29.25 -15.36 1.41
C GLU A 453 29.10 -14.09 0.53
N PRO A 454 28.12 -13.99 -0.40
CA PRO A 454 27.95 -12.75 -1.17
C PRO A 454 27.58 -11.53 -0.31
N VAL A 455 26.87 -11.75 0.80
CA VAL A 455 26.49 -10.70 1.75
C VAL A 455 27.71 -10.26 2.55
N LYS A 456 28.55 -11.21 3.00
CA LYS A 456 29.83 -10.91 3.67
C LYS A 456 30.75 -10.07 2.79
N ALA A 457 30.96 -10.50 1.53
CA ALA A 457 31.76 -9.76 0.57
C ALA A 457 31.24 -8.33 0.36
N THR A 458 29.91 -8.16 0.26
CA THR A 458 29.28 -6.84 0.13
C THR A 458 29.53 -5.94 1.35
N LEU A 459 29.43 -6.50 2.56
CA LEU A 459 29.70 -5.76 3.81
C LEU A 459 31.16 -5.29 3.87
N LEU A 460 32.10 -6.20 3.63
CA LEU A 460 33.54 -5.90 3.66
C LEU A 460 33.92 -4.88 2.59
N GLN A 461 33.40 -5.02 1.37
CA GLN A 461 33.63 -4.06 0.29
C GLN A 461 33.11 -2.66 0.64
N ARG A 462 31.87 -2.54 1.14
CA ARG A 462 31.28 -1.25 1.51
C ARG A 462 31.99 -0.61 2.71
N ALA A 463 32.41 -1.42 3.68
CA ALA A 463 33.19 -0.95 4.82
C ALA A 463 34.56 -0.43 4.38
N THR A 464 35.25 -1.15 3.51
CA THR A 464 36.54 -0.74 2.93
C THR A 464 36.40 0.58 2.18
N LYS A 465 35.32 0.75 1.40
CA LYS A 465 35.02 2.03 0.74
C LYS A 465 34.83 3.18 1.74
N CYS A 466 34.14 2.94 2.87
CA CYS A 466 34.01 3.94 3.92
C CYS A 466 35.35 4.29 4.56
N LEU A 467 36.22 3.30 4.78
CA LEU A 467 37.58 3.51 5.33
C LEU A 467 38.45 4.35 4.38
N LEU A 468 38.39 4.09 3.07
CA LEU A 468 39.09 4.88 2.05
C LEU A 468 38.60 6.34 2.06
N LEU A 469 37.28 6.56 2.06
CA LEU A 469 36.72 7.91 2.14
C LEU A 469 37.14 8.64 3.43
N LEU A 470 37.14 7.95 4.57
CA LEU A 470 37.64 8.51 5.83
C LEU A 470 39.13 8.85 5.75
N ASN A 471 39.94 8.01 5.09
CA ASN A 471 41.38 8.25 4.89
C ASN A 471 41.60 9.54 4.09
N HIS A 472 40.83 9.73 3.02
CA HIS A 472 40.87 10.94 2.18
C HIS A 472 40.45 12.18 2.98
N CYS A 473 39.38 12.09 3.76
CA CYS A 473 38.88 13.19 4.60
C CYS A 473 39.83 13.56 5.74
N SER A 474 40.69 12.63 6.16
CA SER A 474 41.64 12.79 7.27
C SER A 474 43.09 12.91 6.81
N GLN A 475 43.35 13.16 5.53
CA GLN A 475 44.71 13.37 5.01
C GLN A 475 45.67 12.20 5.34
N GLY A 476 45.18 10.97 5.22
CA GLY A 476 45.99 9.76 5.41
C GLY A 476 46.10 9.27 6.86
N GLN A 477 45.39 9.86 7.83
CA GLN A 477 45.48 9.43 9.24
C GLN A 477 45.00 7.98 9.44
N VAL A 478 43.96 7.54 8.73
CA VAL A 478 43.47 6.15 8.80
C VAL A 478 44.57 5.16 8.42
N LYS A 479 45.30 5.44 7.33
CA LYS A 479 46.41 4.60 6.85
C LYS A 479 47.48 4.37 7.92
N VAL A 480 47.86 5.44 8.65
CA VAL A 480 48.83 5.38 9.74
C VAL A 480 48.29 4.56 10.92
N LEU A 481 47.05 4.82 11.35
CA LEU A 481 46.42 4.12 12.48
C LEU A 481 46.24 2.62 12.23
N LEU A 482 45.98 2.23 10.98
CA LEU A 482 45.76 0.83 10.60
C LEU A 482 47.05 0.06 10.30
N GLN A 483 48.21 0.71 10.24
CA GLN A 483 49.47 0.04 9.89
C GLN A 483 49.82 -1.08 10.87
N GLY A 484 49.66 -0.84 12.18
CA GLY A 484 49.89 -1.86 13.20
C GLY A 484 48.91 -3.03 13.09
N VAL A 485 47.62 -2.72 12.87
CA VAL A 485 46.56 -3.73 12.71
C VAL A 485 46.81 -4.60 11.47
N TYR A 486 47.25 -3.99 10.36
CA TYR A 486 47.57 -4.71 9.12
C TYR A 486 48.73 -5.70 9.31
N GLN A 487 49.77 -5.31 10.06
CA GLN A 487 50.92 -6.17 10.33
C GLN A 487 50.57 -7.36 11.23
N SER A 488 49.64 -7.18 12.18
CA SER A 488 49.22 -8.22 13.11
C SER A 488 48.02 -9.04 12.65
N CYS A 489 47.42 -8.74 11.49
CA CYS A 489 46.20 -9.40 11.03
C CYS A 489 46.49 -10.78 10.42
N GLU A 490 45.95 -11.83 11.04
CA GLU A 490 46.08 -13.22 10.56
C GLU A 490 44.99 -13.63 9.55
N ASN A 491 43.89 -12.87 9.45
CA ASN A 491 42.79 -13.23 8.56
C ASN A 491 42.98 -12.64 7.16
N GLU A 492 43.05 -13.52 6.15
CA GLU A 492 43.32 -13.13 4.75
C GLU A 492 42.29 -12.14 4.19
N HIS A 493 40.99 -12.36 4.38
CA HIS A 493 39.95 -11.46 3.86
C HIS A 493 40.00 -10.05 4.47
N LEU A 494 40.27 -9.97 5.79
CA LEU A 494 40.43 -8.69 6.45
C LEU A 494 41.72 -8.00 6.01
N LYS A 495 42.79 -8.77 5.84
CA LYS A 495 44.09 -8.29 5.37
C LYS A 495 44.02 -7.74 3.95
N GLU A 496 43.29 -8.39 3.04
CA GLU A 496 43.00 -7.90 1.68
C GLU A 496 42.26 -6.55 1.70
N CYS A 497 41.26 -6.41 2.57
CA CYS A 497 40.53 -5.15 2.74
C CYS A 497 41.44 -4.03 3.25
N LEU A 498 42.29 -4.33 4.25
CA LEU A 498 43.24 -3.38 4.82
C LEU A 498 44.37 -3.02 3.84
N GLN A 499 44.80 -3.96 3.00
CA GLN A 499 45.81 -3.75 1.96
C GLN A 499 45.38 -2.64 1.00
N GLN A 500 44.12 -2.62 0.57
CA GLN A 500 43.59 -1.56 -0.31
C GLN A 500 43.76 -0.16 0.29
N ILE A 501 43.71 -0.03 1.62
CA ILE A 501 43.91 1.24 2.32
C ILE A 501 45.39 1.61 2.40
N GLN A 502 46.28 0.61 2.52
CA GLN A 502 47.73 0.82 2.51
C GLN A 502 48.25 1.20 1.12
N GLU A 503 47.61 0.69 0.06
CA GLU A 503 47.93 1.00 -1.34
C GLU A 503 47.29 2.31 -1.83
N ASP A 504 46.40 2.92 -1.03
CA ASP A 504 45.73 4.17 -1.37
C ASP A 504 46.75 5.31 -1.63
N PRO A 505 46.65 6.04 -2.77
CA PRO A 505 47.63 7.04 -3.20
C PRO A 505 47.68 8.32 -2.35
N VAL A 506 46.79 8.48 -1.37
CA VAL A 506 46.78 9.66 -0.50
C VAL A 506 48.07 9.74 0.32
N THR A 507 48.76 10.87 0.20
CA THR A 507 50.00 11.17 0.90
C THR A 507 49.71 11.36 2.40
N SER A 508 50.22 10.46 3.24
CA SER A 508 50.01 10.50 4.68
C SER A 508 50.75 11.67 5.34
N LEU A 509 50.09 12.40 6.24
CA LEU A 509 50.77 13.29 7.19
C LEU A 509 51.80 12.49 8.00
N SER A 510 52.98 13.07 8.25
CA SER A 510 54.01 12.44 9.09
C SER A 510 53.50 12.19 10.51
N ALA A 511 53.88 11.06 11.11
CA ALA A 511 53.47 10.65 12.46
C ALA A 511 53.72 11.73 13.54
N GLU A 512 54.74 12.57 13.34
CA GLU A 512 55.12 13.70 14.22
C GLU A 512 54.15 14.90 14.21
N LYS A 513 53.29 15.02 13.19
CA LYS A 513 52.21 16.03 13.14
C LYS A 513 50.91 15.49 13.76
N LEU A 514 50.66 14.19 13.63
CA LEU A 514 49.49 13.50 14.18
C LEU A 514 49.43 13.55 15.71
N GLN A 515 50.57 13.43 16.39
CA GLN A 515 50.67 13.56 17.86
C GLN A 515 50.42 14.99 18.39
N ARG A 516 50.46 16.02 17.53
CA ARG A 516 50.20 17.40 17.93
C ARG A 516 48.73 17.80 17.79
N ASP A 517 47.99 17.21 16.86
CA ASP A 517 46.57 17.51 16.63
C ASP A 517 45.61 16.66 17.49
N VAL A 518 46.06 15.49 17.95
CA VAL A 518 45.39 14.72 19.00
C VAL A 518 45.90 15.23 20.34
N GLY A 519 45.17 16.14 20.97
CA GLY A 519 45.53 16.66 22.30
C GLY A 519 45.84 15.52 23.27
N GLU A 520 46.78 15.76 24.19
CA GLU A 520 47.41 14.80 25.12
C GLU A 520 46.46 13.91 25.96
N GLY A 521 45.14 14.05 25.84
CA GLY A 521 44.14 13.19 26.47
C GLY A 521 43.78 11.90 25.72
N ASP A 522 44.09 11.76 24.42
CA ASP A 522 43.68 10.60 23.61
C ASP A 522 44.88 9.70 23.16
N ALA A 523 46.10 10.02 23.58
CA ALA A 523 47.31 9.27 23.26
C ALA A 523 47.44 7.89 23.96
N CYS A 524 46.48 7.51 24.82
CA CYS A 524 46.50 6.23 25.54
C CYS A 524 45.81 5.06 24.81
N PHE A 525 45.18 5.26 23.65
CA PHE A 525 44.24 4.25 23.13
C PHE A 525 44.82 3.17 22.21
N LEU A 526 46.13 3.12 21.99
CA LEU A 526 46.79 2.02 21.23
C LEU A 526 48.14 1.59 21.83
N ASN A 527 48.30 1.58 23.16
CA ASN A 527 49.34 0.74 23.78
C ASN A 527 48.85 -0.72 23.78
N LEU A 528 48.93 -1.36 22.62
CA LEU A 528 48.95 -2.81 22.48
C LEU A 528 50.39 -3.33 22.66
N ASP A 529 51.09 -2.84 23.67
CA ASP A 529 52.32 -3.48 24.13
C ASP A 529 51.94 -4.62 25.08
N GLY A 530 51.90 -5.82 24.50
CA GLY A 530 52.34 -7.04 25.15
C GLY A 530 51.76 -7.34 26.52
N LYS A 531 50.45 -7.52 26.64
CA LYS A 531 49.87 -8.44 27.63
C LYS A 531 48.76 -9.28 27.02
N THR A 532 49.16 -10.43 26.49
CA THR A 532 48.31 -11.62 26.37
C THR A 532 47.68 -11.93 27.73
N SER A 533 46.37 -11.78 27.84
CA SER A 533 45.47 -12.84 28.32
C SER A 533 44.06 -12.28 28.46
N VAL A 534 43.12 -13.05 27.92
CA VAL A 534 41.67 -12.86 27.91
C VAL A 534 41.16 -11.79 26.94
N PHE A 535 41.06 -12.19 25.67
CA PHE A 535 39.84 -12.05 24.87
C PHE A 535 39.78 -13.18 23.85
#